data_AF-G8C068-F1
#
_entry.id   AF-G8C068-F1
#
_cell.length_a   1.000
_cell.length_b   1.000
_cell.length_c   1.000
_cell.angle_alpha   90.00
_cell.angle_beta   90.00
_cell.angle_gamma   90.00
#
_symmetry.space_group_name_H-M   'P 1'
#
loop_
_entity.id
_entity.type
_entity.pdbx_description
1 polymer ?
#
loop_
_entity_poly.entity_id
_entity_poly.type
_entity_poly.pdbx_seq_one_letter_code
_entity_poly.pdbx_strand_id
1 'polypeptide(L)'
;MYDCFQSLFETSKHSVHSFLKRDFTRGSAKLKITMNRQNVRCYSLASQAIRKGKFSNSMLHRVKYNDRGNSEVTKIAHPFYKPSKIEGMTLCCTEVKPQLLSGKGIMPIMKTDQNQHTTISFDNRLTFKSVRNISKWIKNNREIIKEKNMNIGNFISLTESAHKHSKVKINIFKYDSLKNFINKLENNEEISLNVNDFDSVANKLCKSEDSKYFLEDFYLYILQNHIKSDKTCILLIKSVENLFQGSINNIRVIDDLLLQIFHTVEENNIDSEKLRTEMMTFLNFLEDVFNNEISNLGLSSTTKQHILNMYIKSGCLDKSKTLLFNIIENTNNLNKTSIVTTYLNLIDRLSVNWDDAISRKMEYAINIGGILNKINEPKVFEFYIRNCRHYKELEALVQIIVEKEDNFILLDNLKKELVNKAGNLSTRNTENIINLSMLYNTLETSTTSKIPKSIAYEFIKVVIAKGAFNFASNVIDRNGLKLETPLIFLILRNMKSRRLSISNRLIFQNSFIRFMENYILPTLRDFKNLEEHKLVSIMHAMLLRNNDILHSVKDVENNESFFDSIMALYRDCEILDASSFNEYMKGNSEVRLLHLQRFFTA
;
A
#
# COMPACT_ATOMS: atom_id res chain seq x y z
N MET A 1 8.04 31.90 -2.34
CA MET A 1 8.18 31.88 -0.86
C MET A 1 6.98 32.59 -0.22
N TYR A 2 6.71 33.86 -0.58
CA TYR A 2 5.52 34.62 -0.16
C TYR A 2 4.19 33.85 -0.36
N ASP A 3 3.94 33.28 -1.55
CA ASP A 3 2.70 32.52 -1.81
C ASP A 3 2.55 31.24 -0.97
N CYS A 4 3.67 30.58 -0.62
CA CYS A 4 3.66 29.43 0.29
C CYS A 4 3.36 29.86 1.73
N PHE A 5 3.88 31.02 2.16
CA PHE A 5 3.58 31.60 3.47
C PHE A 5 2.12 32.07 3.55
N GLN A 6 1.57 32.65 2.49
CA GLN A 6 0.19 33.13 2.42
C GLN A 6 -0.82 31.96 2.47
N SER A 7 -0.57 30.87 1.73
CA SER A 7 -1.40 29.65 1.77
C SER A 7 -1.46 28.96 3.14
N LEU A 8 -0.38 29.05 3.93
CA LEU A 8 -0.32 28.56 5.32
C LEU A 8 -1.11 29.45 6.28
N PHE A 9 -1.06 30.77 6.08
CA PHE A 9 -1.82 31.74 6.86
C PHE A 9 -3.34 31.65 6.61
N GLU A 10 -3.75 31.34 5.39
CA GLU A 10 -5.16 31.16 5.05
C GLU A 10 -5.74 29.85 5.64
N THR A 11 -4.92 28.81 5.80
CA THR A 11 -5.35 27.55 6.45
C THR A 11 -5.30 27.60 7.98
N SER A 12 -4.51 28.49 8.59
CA SER A 12 -4.46 28.68 10.05
C SER A 12 -5.52 29.64 10.60
N LYS A 13 -6.27 30.35 9.75
CA LYS A 13 -7.38 31.23 10.19
C LYS A 13 -8.48 30.49 10.98
N HIS A 14 -8.63 29.18 10.79
CA HIS A 14 -9.61 28.39 11.55
C HIS A 14 -9.08 27.77 12.85
N SER A 15 -7.78 27.76 13.12
CA SER A 15 -7.19 27.16 14.33
C SER A 15 -6.61 28.16 15.33
N VAL A 16 -6.46 29.44 14.95
CA VAL A 16 -5.82 30.46 15.81
C VAL A 16 -6.83 31.25 16.65
N HIS A 17 -8.14 31.14 16.39
CA HIS A 17 -9.13 31.96 17.11
C HIS A 17 -9.43 31.51 18.55
N SER A 18 -9.02 30.31 18.98
CA SER A 18 -9.27 29.79 20.33
C SER A 18 -8.11 30.02 21.33
N PHE A 19 -6.94 30.49 20.88
CA PHE A 19 -5.75 30.58 21.75
C PHE A 19 -5.42 31.99 22.29
N LEU A 20 -6.17 33.02 21.87
CA LEU A 20 -5.84 34.43 22.17
C LEU A 20 -6.87 35.17 23.05
N LYS A 21 -7.74 34.46 23.78
CA LYS A 21 -8.78 35.12 24.60
C LYS A 21 -8.76 34.85 26.10
N ARG A 22 -7.73 34.22 26.65
CA ARG A 22 -7.50 34.18 28.10
C ARG A 22 -6.05 34.51 28.40
N ASP A 23 -5.87 35.33 29.43
CA ASP A 23 -4.60 35.72 30.05
C ASP A 23 -3.85 36.90 29.41
N PHE A 24 -4.47 38.07 29.50
CA PHE A 24 -3.73 39.33 29.65
C PHE A 24 -4.28 40.13 30.83
N THR A 25 -4.18 39.57 32.03
CA THR A 25 -4.22 40.37 33.26
C THR A 25 -3.34 39.75 34.35
N ARG A 26 -2.29 40.51 34.70
CA ARG A 26 -1.52 40.50 35.95
C ARG A 26 -0.44 39.42 36.16
N GLY A 27 0.79 39.93 36.31
CA GLY A 27 1.72 39.47 37.35
C GLY A 27 2.71 38.37 36.95
N SER A 28 3.89 38.81 36.51
CA SER A 28 5.21 38.16 36.71
C SER A 28 5.25 36.71 37.24
N ALA A 29 5.56 35.75 36.37
CA ALA A 29 6.27 34.52 36.76
C ALA A 29 7.07 33.97 35.57
N LYS A 30 8.37 33.72 35.80
CA LYS A 30 9.33 33.15 34.85
C LYS A 30 8.89 31.74 34.44
N LEU A 31 8.52 31.54 33.17
CA LEU A 31 8.40 30.23 32.56
C LEU A 31 9.71 29.82 31.88
N LYS A 32 10.39 28.84 32.45
CA LYS A 32 11.57 28.18 31.87
C LYS A 32 11.09 27.13 30.87
N ILE A 33 10.88 27.53 29.62
CA ILE A 33 10.57 26.64 28.50
C ILE A 33 11.87 26.22 27.83
N THR A 34 12.24 24.95 27.98
CA THR A 34 13.32 24.30 27.24
C THR A 34 12.72 23.62 26.01
N MET A 35 12.63 24.35 24.89
CA MET A 35 12.44 23.78 23.54
C MET A 35 13.22 24.61 22.51
N ASN A 36 13.85 23.87 21.58
CA ASN A 36 14.78 24.27 20.51
C ASN A 36 14.68 25.73 20.01
N ARG A 37 15.66 26.55 20.42
CA ARG A 37 15.77 28.00 20.18
C ARG A 37 16.22 28.43 18.77
N GLN A 38 16.43 27.52 17.81
CA GLN A 38 16.85 27.92 16.47
C GLN A 38 15.67 28.15 15.50
N ASN A 39 14.63 27.31 15.51
CA ASN A 39 13.56 27.44 14.52
C ASN A 39 12.57 28.58 14.83
N VAL A 40 12.13 28.73 16.08
CA VAL A 40 11.13 29.77 16.47
C VAL A 40 11.73 31.18 16.41
N ARG A 41 13.03 31.33 16.67
CA ARG A 41 13.72 32.62 16.56
C ARG A 41 13.82 33.07 15.11
N CYS A 42 14.09 32.15 14.18
CA CYS A 42 14.04 32.43 12.73
C CYS A 42 12.63 32.83 12.27
N TYR A 43 11.56 32.20 12.78
CA TYR A 43 10.18 32.56 12.45
C TYR A 43 9.77 33.96 12.97
N SER A 44 10.13 34.33 14.20
CA SER A 44 9.79 35.66 14.74
C SER A 44 10.65 36.77 14.14
N LEU A 45 11.93 36.50 13.86
CA LEU A 45 12.85 37.47 13.26
C LEU A 45 12.56 37.69 11.77
N ALA A 46 12.23 36.63 11.01
CA ALA A 46 11.82 36.77 9.61
C ALA A 46 10.49 37.53 9.49
N SER A 47 9.51 37.23 10.37
CA SER A 47 8.23 37.97 10.42
C SER A 47 8.42 39.43 10.80
N GLN A 48 9.30 39.74 11.77
CA GLN A 48 9.62 41.11 12.16
C GLN A 48 10.46 41.86 11.11
N ALA A 49 11.37 41.18 10.41
CA ALA A 49 12.20 41.77 9.35
C ALA A 49 11.37 42.12 8.11
N ILE A 50 10.41 41.27 7.75
CA ILE A 50 9.45 41.50 6.66
C ILE A 50 8.49 42.64 7.03
N ARG A 51 7.98 42.68 8.27
CA ARG A 51 7.10 43.78 8.74
C ARG A 51 7.81 45.13 8.87
N LYS A 52 9.13 45.16 9.02
CA LYS A 52 9.92 46.41 9.16
C LYS A 52 10.56 46.89 7.87
N GLY A 53 10.29 46.28 6.71
CA GLY A 53 10.87 46.71 5.43
C GLY A 53 12.39 46.67 5.38
N LYS A 54 13.05 45.90 6.26
CA LYS A 54 14.52 45.88 6.43
C LYS A 54 15.23 44.84 5.56
N PHE A 55 14.72 44.56 4.36
CA PHE A 55 15.55 43.95 3.32
C PHE A 55 15.97 45.06 2.35
N SER A 56 17.17 45.59 2.56
CA SER A 56 17.84 46.37 1.51
C SER A 56 18.17 45.42 0.36
N ASN A 57 17.93 45.87 -0.87
CA ASN A 57 18.25 45.16 -2.12
C ASN A 57 19.75 44.79 -2.30
N SER A 58 20.60 45.01 -1.29
CA SER A 58 22.05 44.89 -1.37
C SER A 58 22.63 43.52 -0.98
N MET A 59 21.83 42.56 -0.49
CA MET A 59 22.29 41.18 -0.19
C MET A 59 22.00 40.15 -1.29
N LEU A 60 21.70 40.60 -2.51
CA LEU A 60 21.73 39.76 -3.71
C LEU A 60 23.13 39.81 -4.33
N HIS A 61 24.12 39.19 -3.70
CA HIS A 61 25.38 38.91 -4.38
C HIS A 61 25.09 37.97 -5.56
N ARG A 62 25.22 38.53 -6.78
CA ARG A 62 25.26 37.80 -8.05
C ARG A 62 26.43 36.82 -8.03
N VAL A 63 26.19 35.58 -7.62
CA VAL A 63 27.04 34.47 -8.03
C VAL A 63 26.51 33.98 -9.38
N LYS A 64 27.22 34.34 -10.45
CA LYS A 64 27.02 33.77 -11.80
C LYS A 64 27.50 32.31 -11.74
N TYR A 65 26.58 31.37 -11.57
CA TYR A 65 26.84 29.96 -11.87
C TYR A 65 26.40 29.70 -13.31
N ASN A 66 27.31 29.12 -14.10
CA ASN A 66 27.07 28.73 -15.49
C ASN A 66 25.94 27.70 -15.58
N ASP A 67 24.90 28.05 -16.32
CA ASP A 67 23.65 27.31 -16.56
C ASP A 67 23.82 26.13 -17.54
N ARG A 68 24.86 25.31 -17.37
CA ARG A 68 25.10 24.14 -18.24
C ARG A 68 24.95 22.86 -17.44
N GLY A 69 23.71 22.41 -17.31
CA GLY A 69 23.38 21.10 -16.77
C GLY A 69 21.96 21.01 -16.21
N ASN A 70 20.94 21.33 -17.01
CA ASN A 70 19.56 20.99 -16.69
C ASN A 70 19.37 19.47 -16.77
N SER A 71 19.58 18.76 -15.67
CA SER A 71 18.85 17.52 -15.43
C SER A 71 17.51 17.94 -14.81
N GLU A 72 16.60 18.44 -15.63
CA GLU A 72 15.24 18.76 -15.18
C GLU A 72 14.61 17.48 -14.65
N VAL A 73 14.35 17.43 -13.34
CA VAL A 73 13.39 16.47 -12.78
C VAL A 73 12.04 16.88 -13.36
N THR A 74 11.63 16.28 -14.46
CA THR A 74 10.46 16.74 -15.22
C THR A 74 9.15 16.38 -14.51
N LYS A 75 9.03 15.19 -13.90
CA LYS A 75 7.80 14.71 -13.23
C LYS A 75 8.10 13.73 -12.09
N ILE A 76 7.30 13.78 -11.01
CA ILE A 76 7.23 12.70 -10.02
C ILE A 76 6.46 11.53 -10.63
N ALA A 77 7.11 10.37 -10.77
CA ALA A 77 6.49 9.14 -11.24
C ALA A 77 6.29 8.16 -10.07
N HIS A 78 5.34 8.49 -9.21
CA HIS A 78 4.96 7.67 -8.07
C HIS A 78 3.42 7.56 -8.00
N PRO A 79 2.84 6.39 -7.70
CA PRO A 79 1.39 6.16 -7.77
C PRO A 79 0.56 7.15 -6.94
N PHE A 80 0.96 7.46 -5.69
CA PHE A 80 0.16 8.32 -4.80
C PHE A 80 0.91 9.45 -4.07
N TYR A 81 2.23 9.45 -4.05
CA TYR A 81 2.97 10.48 -3.31
C TYR A 81 2.90 11.83 -4.01
N LYS A 82 2.60 12.86 -3.20
CA LYS A 82 2.65 14.27 -3.58
C LYS A 82 3.40 15.05 -2.49
N PRO A 83 4.33 15.95 -2.84
CA PRO A 83 5.01 16.78 -1.85
C PRO A 83 4.00 17.60 -1.02
N SER A 84 4.03 17.40 0.30
CA SER A 84 3.19 18.13 1.24
C SER A 84 3.51 19.63 1.22
N LYS A 85 2.61 20.47 1.77
CA LYS A 85 2.90 21.90 1.94
C LYS A 85 4.17 22.15 2.77
N ILE A 86 4.37 21.33 3.81
CA ILE A 86 5.53 21.40 4.69
C ILE A 86 6.80 21.04 3.92
N GLU A 87 6.79 19.94 3.15
CA GLU A 87 7.95 19.57 2.32
C GLU A 87 8.27 20.62 1.27
N GLY A 88 7.24 21.19 0.63
CA GLY A 88 7.43 22.28 -0.31
C GLY A 88 8.11 23.49 0.33
N MET A 89 7.73 23.83 1.56
CA MET A 89 8.36 24.89 2.33
C MET A 89 9.81 24.53 2.70
N THR A 90 10.04 23.32 3.23
CA THR A 90 11.38 22.82 3.58
C THR A 90 12.32 22.88 2.36
N LEU A 91 11.85 22.46 1.19
CA LEU A 91 12.61 22.55 -0.04
C LEU A 91 12.97 24.00 -0.38
N CYS A 92 12.03 24.94 -0.25
CA CYS A 92 12.28 26.36 -0.51
C CYS A 92 13.19 27.03 0.53
N CYS A 93 13.27 26.50 1.75
CA CYS A 93 14.09 27.03 2.84
C CYS A 93 15.47 26.37 2.96
N THR A 94 15.73 25.29 2.23
CA THR A 94 17.01 24.57 2.29
C THR A 94 17.99 25.22 1.32
N GLU A 95 18.94 26.01 1.82
CA GLU A 95 19.84 26.80 0.95
C GLU A 95 20.75 25.93 0.06
N VAL A 96 21.18 24.76 0.55
CA VAL A 96 22.13 23.88 -0.14
C VAL A 96 21.49 22.54 -0.44
N LYS A 97 21.44 22.18 -1.72
CA LYS A 97 20.95 20.90 -2.24
C LYS A 97 19.62 20.43 -1.61
N PRO A 98 18.50 21.16 -1.81
CA PRO A 98 17.18 20.71 -1.33
C PRO A 98 16.89 19.27 -1.75
N GLN A 99 16.26 18.50 -0.86
CA GLN A 99 15.96 17.08 -1.12
C GLN A 99 14.55 16.73 -0.64
N LEU A 100 13.84 15.93 -1.43
CA LEU A 100 12.59 15.29 -0.98
C LEU A 100 12.88 13.94 -0.34
N LEU A 101 11.96 13.48 0.51
CA LEU A 101 12.02 12.16 1.14
C LEU A 101 13.37 11.89 1.84
N SER A 102 13.93 12.93 2.46
CA SER A 102 15.24 12.89 3.12
C SER A 102 16.39 12.44 2.21
N GLY A 103 16.27 12.64 0.89
CA GLY A 103 17.28 12.27 -0.10
C GLY A 103 17.38 10.77 -0.38
N LYS A 104 16.38 9.96 0.01
CA LYS A 104 16.35 8.53 -0.30
C LYS A 104 15.84 8.28 -1.74
N GLY A 105 16.39 7.27 -2.41
CA GLY A 105 15.96 6.79 -3.72
C GLY A 105 14.72 5.91 -3.56
N ILE A 106 13.56 6.53 -3.71
CA ILE A 106 12.26 5.92 -3.37
C ILE A 106 11.34 5.87 -4.59
N MET A 107 11.70 6.60 -5.64
CA MET A 107 10.84 6.78 -6.80
C MET A 107 11.55 6.30 -8.04
N PRO A 108 10.89 5.49 -8.87
CA PRO A 108 11.31 5.35 -10.25
C PRO A 108 11.13 6.74 -10.90
N ILE A 109 12.22 7.43 -11.21
CA ILE A 109 12.16 8.59 -12.10
C ILE A 109 12.25 8.05 -13.51
N MET A 110 11.17 8.22 -14.25
CA MET A 110 11.10 8.01 -15.68
C MET A 110 11.88 9.13 -16.37
N LYS A 111 13.12 8.84 -16.79
CA LYS A 111 13.88 9.74 -17.66
C LYS A 111 13.75 9.25 -19.08
N THR A 112 13.21 10.09 -19.96
CA THR A 112 13.26 9.84 -21.41
C THR A 112 14.73 9.93 -21.83
N ASP A 113 15.30 8.82 -22.28
CA ASP A 113 16.60 8.86 -22.93
C ASP A 113 16.43 9.58 -24.27
N GLN A 114 17.16 10.70 -24.42
CA GLN A 114 17.10 11.54 -25.62
C GLN A 114 17.61 10.78 -26.85
N ASN A 115 18.38 9.71 -26.66
CA ASN A 115 18.97 8.95 -27.76
C ASN A 115 18.15 7.72 -28.16
N GLN A 116 17.31 7.20 -27.26
CA GLN A 116 16.60 5.92 -27.49
C GLN A 116 15.07 6.05 -27.48
N HIS A 117 14.51 7.22 -27.14
CA HIS A 117 13.08 7.39 -26.89
C HIS A 117 12.49 6.39 -25.87
N THR A 118 13.34 5.67 -25.15
CA THR A 118 12.95 4.74 -24.09
C THR A 118 12.92 5.47 -22.76
N THR A 119 11.95 5.12 -21.94
CA THR A 119 11.80 5.68 -20.61
C THR A 119 12.56 4.78 -19.64
N ILE A 120 13.71 5.25 -19.17
CA ILE A 120 14.50 4.48 -18.20
C ILE A 120 14.05 4.87 -16.79
N SER A 121 13.66 3.86 -16.02
CA SER A 121 13.29 3.94 -14.61
C SER A 121 14.56 3.92 -13.77
N PHE A 122 14.89 5.04 -13.13
CA PHE A 122 16.01 5.11 -12.19
C PHE A 122 15.52 5.36 -10.78
N ASP A 123 16.16 4.65 -9.85
CA ASP A 123 15.93 4.78 -8.42
C ASP A 123 16.61 6.05 -7.89
N ASN A 124 16.06 7.20 -8.29
CA ASN A 124 16.80 8.44 -8.18
C ASN A 124 16.39 9.23 -6.93
N ARG A 125 17.40 9.77 -6.27
CA ARG A 125 17.20 10.71 -5.16
C ARG A 125 16.69 12.02 -5.75
N LEU A 126 15.54 12.48 -5.29
CA LEU A 126 14.99 13.78 -5.68
C LEU A 126 15.78 14.90 -5.00
N THR A 127 16.91 15.26 -5.61
CA THR A 127 17.81 16.32 -5.17
C THR A 127 17.79 17.48 -6.16
N PHE A 128 17.66 18.69 -5.65
CA PHE A 128 17.64 19.91 -6.44
C PHE A 128 19.01 20.57 -6.38
N LYS A 129 19.53 21.03 -7.52
CA LYS A 129 20.80 21.76 -7.56
C LYS A 129 20.73 23.11 -6.83
N SER A 130 19.56 23.74 -6.83
CA SER A 130 19.31 25.01 -6.14
C SER A 130 17.85 25.13 -5.72
N VAL A 131 17.57 26.11 -4.85
CA VAL A 131 16.20 26.52 -4.49
C VAL A 131 15.44 27.23 -5.62
N ARG A 132 16.13 27.68 -6.67
CA ARG A 132 15.50 28.37 -7.80
C ARG A 132 14.56 27.41 -8.51
N ASN A 133 13.38 27.92 -8.91
CA ASN A 133 12.32 27.18 -9.60
C ASN A 133 11.65 26.03 -8.82
N ILE A 134 12.04 25.75 -7.56
CA ILE A 134 11.37 24.72 -6.74
C ILE A 134 9.88 25.02 -6.56
N SER A 135 9.51 26.28 -6.28
CA SER A 135 8.10 26.64 -6.11
C SER A 135 7.28 26.45 -7.38
N LYS A 136 7.87 26.78 -8.55
CA LYS A 136 7.26 26.55 -9.87
C LYS A 136 7.11 25.05 -10.11
N TRP A 137 8.14 24.27 -9.82
CA TRP A 137 8.12 22.82 -9.95
C TRP A 137 7.06 22.17 -9.07
N ILE A 138 6.91 22.58 -7.81
CA ILE A 138 5.86 22.08 -6.90
C ILE A 138 4.47 22.40 -7.47
N LYS A 139 4.26 23.62 -7.97
CA LYS A 139 2.97 24.03 -8.55
C LYS A 139 2.63 23.19 -9.78
N ASN A 140 3.56 23.07 -10.72
CA ASN A 140 3.38 22.27 -11.94
C ASN A 140 3.10 20.79 -11.61
N ASN A 141 3.82 20.19 -10.67
CA ASN A 141 3.57 18.79 -10.29
C ASN A 141 2.17 18.61 -9.66
N ARG A 142 1.70 19.58 -8.87
CA ARG A 142 0.34 19.53 -8.30
C ARG A 142 -0.74 19.66 -9.36
N GLU A 143 -0.54 20.49 -10.38
CA GLU A 143 -1.47 20.64 -11.50
C GLU A 143 -1.54 19.36 -12.33
N ILE A 144 -0.39 18.77 -12.70
CA ILE A 144 -0.33 17.49 -13.41
C ILE A 144 -1.06 16.38 -12.65
N ILE A 145 -0.87 16.28 -11.32
CA ILE A 145 -1.54 15.27 -10.49
C ILE A 145 -3.07 15.52 -10.44
N LYS A 146 -3.50 16.79 -10.38
CA LYS A 146 -4.93 17.13 -10.39
C LYS A 146 -5.59 16.78 -11.72
N GLU A 147 -4.97 17.12 -12.84
CA GLU A 147 -5.47 16.80 -14.18
C GLU A 147 -5.63 15.29 -14.36
N LYS A 148 -4.62 14.50 -13.94
CA LYS A 148 -4.69 13.03 -13.94
C LYS A 148 -5.86 12.50 -13.12
N ASN A 149 -6.16 13.08 -11.96
CA ASN A 149 -7.25 12.61 -11.11
C ASN A 149 -8.64 13.06 -11.58
N MET A 150 -8.75 14.16 -12.34
CA MET A 150 -10.02 14.70 -12.83
C MET A 150 -10.57 13.94 -14.05
N ASN A 151 -9.71 13.33 -14.87
CA ASN A 151 -10.14 12.65 -16.09
C ASN A 151 -10.57 11.19 -15.88
N ILE A 152 -10.41 10.65 -14.68
CA ILE A 152 -10.68 9.24 -14.38
C ILE A 152 -12.15 9.05 -14.04
N GLY A 153 -12.83 8.20 -14.80
CA GLY A 153 -14.27 7.93 -14.70
C GLY A 153 -14.64 6.93 -13.61
N ASN A 154 -15.94 6.70 -13.45
CA ASN A 154 -16.51 5.96 -12.34
C ASN A 154 -16.38 4.45 -12.54
N PHE A 155 -16.22 3.69 -11.46
CA PHE A 155 -16.44 2.24 -11.51
C PHE A 155 -17.90 1.99 -11.86
N ILE A 156 -18.16 1.51 -13.07
CA ILE A 156 -19.50 1.09 -13.46
C ILE A 156 -19.67 -0.35 -12.98
N SER A 157 -20.62 -0.55 -12.06
CA SER A 157 -21.17 -1.87 -11.81
C SER A 157 -21.90 -2.29 -13.07
N LEU A 158 -21.28 -3.16 -13.88
CA LEU A 158 -22.05 -3.98 -14.80
C LEU A 158 -22.77 -5.02 -13.95
N THR A 159 -23.87 -4.60 -13.33
CA THR A 159 -25.02 -5.48 -13.20
C THR A 159 -25.32 -5.93 -14.62
N GLU A 160 -24.98 -7.17 -14.93
CA GLU A 160 -25.64 -7.89 -16.01
C GLU A 160 -25.65 -7.14 -17.34
N SER A 161 -24.50 -6.72 -17.86
CA SER A 161 -24.34 -6.82 -19.31
C SER A 161 -24.22 -8.31 -19.65
N ALA A 162 -25.32 -9.03 -19.42
CA ALA A 162 -25.75 -10.08 -20.30
C ALA A 162 -25.86 -9.44 -21.70
N HIS A 163 -24.72 -9.23 -22.36
CA HIS A 163 -24.68 -9.26 -23.80
C HIS A 163 -24.94 -10.72 -24.16
N LYS A 164 -26.20 -11.12 -24.04
CA LYS A 164 -26.76 -12.05 -25.01
C LYS A 164 -26.55 -11.32 -26.33
N HIS A 165 -25.40 -11.54 -26.98
CA HIS A 165 -25.35 -11.43 -28.42
C HIS A 165 -26.64 -12.06 -28.93
N SER A 166 -27.37 -11.36 -29.80
CA SER A 166 -28.61 -11.87 -30.34
C SER A 166 -28.35 -13.31 -30.77
N LYS A 167 -28.98 -14.29 -30.11
CA LYS A 167 -28.72 -15.70 -30.37
C LYS A 167 -28.79 -15.91 -31.86
N VAL A 168 -27.66 -16.21 -32.49
CA VAL A 168 -27.64 -16.40 -33.93
C VAL A 168 -28.44 -17.66 -34.18
N LYS A 169 -29.48 -17.57 -35.01
CA LYS A 169 -30.32 -18.72 -35.35
C LYS A 169 -30.00 -19.13 -36.78
N ILE A 170 -29.17 -20.16 -36.92
CA ILE A 170 -28.92 -20.82 -38.20
C ILE A 170 -29.85 -22.04 -38.29
N ASN A 171 -30.61 -22.15 -39.38
CA ASN A 171 -31.43 -23.34 -39.63
C ASN A 171 -30.54 -24.50 -40.10
N ILE A 172 -30.06 -25.29 -39.14
CA ILE A 172 -29.16 -26.44 -39.36
C ILE A 172 -29.76 -27.45 -40.35
N PHE A 173 -31.08 -27.67 -40.29
CA PHE A 173 -31.76 -28.69 -41.09
C PHE A 173 -31.80 -28.38 -42.58
N LYS A 174 -31.53 -27.12 -42.97
CA LYS A 174 -31.46 -26.72 -44.38
C LYS A 174 -30.13 -27.12 -45.04
N TYR A 175 -29.10 -27.43 -44.26
CA TYR A 175 -27.73 -27.62 -44.77
C TYR A 175 -27.12 -28.93 -44.25
N ASP A 176 -27.15 -30.00 -45.06
CA ASP A 176 -26.63 -31.32 -44.67
C ASP A 176 -25.14 -31.30 -44.30
N SER A 177 -24.34 -30.45 -44.97
CA SER A 177 -22.93 -30.26 -44.62
C SER A 177 -22.73 -29.69 -43.22
N LEU A 178 -23.60 -28.77 -42.80
CA LEU A 178 -23.58 -28.19 -41.46
C LEU A 178 -24.05 -29.21 -40.41
N LYS A 179 -25.13 -29.94 -40.70
CA LYS A 179 -25.65 -30.99 -39.82
C LYS A 179 -24.61 -32.07 -39.55
N ASN A 180 -23.93 -32.56 -40.60
CA ASN A 180 -22.87 -33.55 -40.46
C ASN A 180 -21.66 -33.01 -39.69
N PHE A 181 -21.30 -31.74 -39.90
CA PHE A 181 -20.21 -31.09 -39.17
C PHE A 181 -20.52 -30.93 -37.68
N ILE A 182 -21.73 -30.46 -37.34
CA ILE A 182 -22.17 -30.33 -35.94
C ILE A 182 -22.21 -31.69 -35.25
N ASN A 183 -22.73 -32.73 -35.90
CA ASN A 183 -22.72 -34.08 -35.34
C ASN A 183 -21.30 -34.56 -35.02
N LYS A 184 -20.31 -34.24 -35.87
CA LYS A 184 -18.90 -34.57 -35.60
C LYS A 184 -18.33 -33.79 -34.41
N LEU A 185 -18.69 -32.51 -34.29
CA LEU A 185 -18.29 -31.67 -33.14
C LEU A 185 -18.90 -32.17 -31.83
N GLU A 186 -20.17 -32.57 -31.83
CA GLU A 186 -20.89 -32.98 -30.60
C GLU A 186 -20.57 -34.40 -30.14
N ASN A 187 -20.28 -35.33 -31.07
CA ASN A 187 -20.05 -36.75 -30.76
C ASN A 187 -18.60 -37.10 -30.41
N ASN A 188 -17.77 -36.11 -30.06
CA ASN A 188 -16.35 -36.30 -29.69
C ASN A 188 -15.49 -37.00 -30.76
N GLU A 189 -15.86 -36.95 -32.05
CA GLU A 189 -14.96 -37.28 -33.17
C GLU A 189 -13.90 -36.16 -33.40
N GLU A 190 -13.51 -35.46 -32.34
CA GLU A 190 -12.63 -34.29 -32.33
C GLU A 190 -11.26 -34.56 -32.96
N ILE A 191 -10.82 -35.82 -32.97
CA ILE A 191 -9.54 -36.26 -33.52
C ILE A 191 -9.53 -36.15 -35.07
N SER A 192 -10.70 -36.11 -35.71
CA SER A 192 -10.83 -36.07 -37.17
C SER A 192 -11.01 -34.67 -37.75
N LEU A 193 -11.31 -33.67 -36.93
CA LEU A 193 -11.64 -32.32 -37.37
C LEU A 193 -10.38 -31.46 -37.46
N ASN A 194 -10.25 -30.71 -38.56
CA ASN A 194 -9.19 -29.74 -38.77
C ASN A 194 -9.76 -28.35 -39.08
N VAL A 195 -8.87 -27.36 -39.18
CA VAL A 195 -9.23 -25.96 -39.46
C VAL A 195 -9.95 -25.80 -40.81
N ASN A 196 -9.53 -26.55 -41.84
CA ASN A 196 -10.12 -26.50 -43.17
C ASN A 196 -11.57 -27.01 -43.19
N ASP A 197 -11.96 -27.88 -42.25
CA ASP A 197 -13.34 -28.36 -42.16
C ASP A 197 -14.29 -27.21 -41.80
N PHE A 198 -13.90 -26.35 -40.85
CA PHE A 198 -14.64 -25.13 -40.52
C PHE A 198 -14.76 -24.20 -41.73
N ASP A 199 -13.63 -23.91 -42.38
CA ASP A 199 -13.57 -22.99 -43.51
C ASP A 199 -14.41 -23.52 -44.69
N SER A 200 -14.41 -24.84 -44.93
CA SER A 200 -15.18 -25.46 -46.00
C SER A 200 -16.70 -25.36 -45.77
N VAL A 201 -17.15 -25.52 -44.52
CA VAL A 201 -18.56 -25.44 -44.15
C VAL A 201 -19.02 -23.99 -44.17
N ALA A 202 -18.22 -23.07 -43.61
CA ALA A 202 -18.49 -21.64 -43.63
C ALA A 202 -18.65 -21.12 -45.07
N ASN A 203 -17.71 -21.47 -45.96
CA ASN A 203 -17.76 -21.08 -47.36
C ASN A 203 -18.98 -21.66 -48.11
N LYS A 204 -19.34 -22.91 -47.86
CA LYS A 204 -20.55 -23.52 -48.47
C LYS A 204 -21.82 -22.83 -47.99
N LEU A 205 -21.85 -22.43 -46.72
CA LEU A 205 -23.01 -21.77 -46.13
C LEU A 205 -23.20 -20.39 -46.75
N CYS A 206 -22.13 -19.57 -46.82
CA CYS A 206 -22.18 -18.21 -47.36
C CYS A 206 -22.28 -18.13 -48.89
N LYS A 207 -21.84 -19.14 -49.64
CA LYS A 207 -21.94 -19.17 -51.11
C LYS A 207 -23.25 -19.75 -51.64
N SER A 208 -24.10 -20.30 -50.78
CA SER A 208 -25.40 -20.80 -51.23
C SER A 208 -26.31 -19.63 -51.63
N GLU A 209 -26.90 -19.71 -52.83
CA GLU A 209 -27.80 -18.66 -53.40
C GLU A 209 -28.96 -18.28 -52.46
N ASP A 210 -29.25 -19.18 -51.53
CA ASP A 210 -30.35 -19.15 -50.56
C ASP A 210 -29.94 -18.64 -49.17
N SER A 211 -28.65 -18.32 -48.95
CA SER A 211 -28.15 -17.86 -47.64
C SER A 211 -28.17 -16.34 -47.49
N LYS A 212 -28.57 -15.88 -46.30
CA LYS A 212 -28.47 -14.48 -45.85
C LYS A 212 -27.44 -14.32 -44.73
N TYR A 213 -26.59 -15.31 -44.53
CA TYR A 213 -25.67 -15.38 -43.38
C TYR A 213 -24.30 -14.89 -43.79
N PHE A 214 -23.73 -14.01 -42.96
CA PHE A 214 -22.32 -13.65 -43.06
C PHE A 214 -21.45 -14.75 -42.45
N LEU A 215 -20.15 -14.75 -42.76
CA LEU A 215 -19.24 -15.75 -42.22
C LEU A 215 -19.18 -15.66 -40.68
N GLU A 216 -19.15 -14.45 -40.14
CA GLU A 216 -19.19 -14.17 -38.70
C GLU A 216 -20.39 -14.79 -37.99
N ASP A 217 -21.56 -14.84 -38.63
CA ASP A 217 -22.76 -15.46 -38.06
C ASP A 217 -22.55 -16.96 -37.80
N PHE A 218 -21.85 -17.65 -38.72
CA PHE A 218 -21.51 -19.06 -38.54
C PHE A 218 -20.59 -19.28 -37.33
N TYR A 219 -19.51 -18.49 -37.21
CA TYR A 219 -18.59 -18.64 -36.08
C TYR A 219 -19.26 -18.31 -34.75
N LEU A 220 -20.05 -17.23 -34.69
CA LEU A 220 -20.84 -16.88 -33.51
C LEU A 220 -21.82 -18.00 -33.14
N TYR A 221 -22.49 -18.60 -34.13
CA TYR A 221 -23.40 -19.71 -33.91
C TYR A 221 -22.71 -20.94 -33.31
N ILE A 222 -21.53 -21.32 -33.82
CA ILE A 222 -20.77 -22.46 -33.30
C ILE A 222 -20.30 -22.18 -31.86
N LEU A 223 -19.73 -20.99 -31.61
CA LEU A 223 -19.30 -20.57 -30.29
C LEU A 223 -20.44 -20.62 -29.27
N GLN A 224 -21.63 -20.14 -29.63
CA GLN A 224 -22.78 -20.06 -28.72
C GLN A 224 -23.42 -21.40 -28.35
N ASN A 225 -23.24 -22.46 -29.16
CA ASN A 225 -24.06 -23.67 -29.02
C ASN A 225 -23.25 -24.97 -28.94
N HIS A 226 -22.05 -25.02 -29.51
CA HIS A 226 -21.39 -26.30 -29.84
C HIS A 226 -20.00 -26.49 -29.25
N ILE A 227 -19.37 -25.45 -28.68
CA ILE A 227 -18.04 -25.55 -28.07
C ILE A 227 -18.15 -26.05 -26.63
N LYS A 228 -17.51 -27.20 -26.35
CA LYS A 228 -17.52 -27.86 -25.03
C LYS A 228 -16.12 -28.23 -24.50
N SER A 229 -15.08 -28.13 -25.34
CA SER A 229 -13.72 -28.58 -25.01
C SER A 229 -12.66 -27.56 -25.42
N ASP A 230 -11.47 -27.66 -24.83
CA ASP A 230 -10.35 -26.78 -25.18
C ASP A 230 -9.86 -27.01 -26.61
N LYS A 231 -9.81 -28.27 -27.07
CA LYS A 231 -9.42 -28.63 -28.44
C LYS A 231 -10.33 -28.01 -29.50
N THR A 232 -11.65 -28.11 -29.33
CA THR A 232 -12.62 -27.52 -30.28
C THR A 232 -12.53 -26.00 -30.30
N CYS A 233 -12.33 -25.39 -29.13
CA CYS A 233 -12.11 -23.95 -29.03
C CYS A 233 -10.82 -23.51 -29.76
N ILE A 234 -9.70 -24.23 -29.56
CA ILE A 234 -8.43 -23.99 -30.27
C ILE A 234 -8.59 -24.09 -31.78
N LEU A 235 -9.26 -25.14 -32.29
CA LEU A 235 -9.51 -25.31 -33.72
C LEU A 235 -10.33 -24.15 -34.29
N LEU A 236 -11.35 -23.71 -33.56
CA LEU A 236 -12.19 -22.59 -33.97
C LEU A 236 -11.38 -21.29 -33.99
N ILE A 237 -10.55 -21.01 -32.98
CA ILE A 237 -9.68 -19.82 -32.94
C ILE A 237 -8.78 -19.78 -34.19
N LYS A 238 -8.18 -20.92 -34.56
CA LYS A 238 -7.34 -21.02 -35.79
C LYS A 238 -8.13 -20.80 -37.07
N SER A 239 -9.37 -21.28 -37.15
CA SER A 239 -10.23 -21.02 -38.32
C SER A 239 -10.67 -19.55 -38.39
N VAL A 240 -10.93 -18.93 -37.25
CA VAL A 240 -11.19 -17.50 -37.15
C VAL A 240 -9.97 -16.68 -37.60
N GLU A 241 -8.75 -17.11 -37.27
CA GLU A 241 -7.51 -16.51 -37.76
C GLU A 241 -7.43 -16.53 -39.31
N ASN A 242 -7.70 -17.68 -39.94
CA ASN A 242 -7.75 -17.81 -41.40
C ASN A 242 -8.78 -16.86 -42.04
N LEU A 243 -9.93 -16.69 -41.40
CA LEU A 243 -10.98 -15.79 -41.87
C LEU A 243 -10.51 -14.31 -41.92
N PHE A 244 -9.73 -13.89 -40.92
CA PHE A 244 -9.16 -12.54 -40.87
C PHE A 244 -8.07 -12.31 -41.92
N GLN A 245 -7.33 -13.35 -42.34
CA GLN A 245 -6.36 -13.22 -43.43
C GLN A 245 -7.02 -12.98 -44.81
N GLY A 246 -8.28 -13.40 -44.99
CA GLY A 246 -8.91 -13.42 -46.31
C GLY A 246 -9.99 -12.37 -46.57
N SER A 247 -10.75 -11.92 -45.57
CA SER A 247 -12.05 -11.27 -45.86
C SER A 247 -12.61 -10.24 -44.86
N ILE A 248 -12.19 -10.21 -43.59
CA ILE A 248 -12.80 -9.33 -42.57
C ILE A 248 -11.76 -8.36 -41.98
N ASN A 249 -11.94 -7.06 -42.19
CA ASN A 249 -11.13 -5.99 -41.57
C ASN A 249 -11.94 -5.08 -40.63
N ASN A 250 -13.09 -5.55 -40.14
CA ASN A 250 -13.96 -4.75 -39.28
C ASN A 250 -13.69 -5.04 -37.80
N ILE A 251 -13.18 -4.04 -37.08
CA ILE A 251 -12.92 -4.10 -35.63
C ILE A 251 -14.15 -4.52 -34.84
N ARG A 252 -15.37 -4.16 -35.28
CA ARG A 252 -16.61 -4.56 -34.57
C ARG A 252 -16.84 -6.07 -34.60
N VAL A 253 -16.58 -6.71 -35.75
CA VAL A 253 -16.74 -8.17 -35.89
C VAL A 253 -15.72 -8.90 -35.01
N ILE A 254 -14.51 -8.36 -34.92
CA ILE A 254 -13.47 -8.88 -34.02
C ILE A 254 -13.87 -8.75 -32.57
N ASP A 255 -14.40 -7.59 -32.19
CA ASP A 255 -14.86 -7.33 -30.83
C ASP A 255 -15.95 -8.33 -30.42
N ASP A 256 -16.94 -8.54 -31.28
CA ASP A 256 -18.04 -9.50 -31.06
C ASP A 256 -17.53 -10.95 -30.97
N LEU A 257 -16.64 -11.37 -31.88
CA LEU A 257 -16.08 -12.72 -31.87
C LEU A 257 -15.19 -12.96 -30.65
N LEU A 258 -14.30 -12.04 -30.31
CA LEU A 258 -13.45 -12.14 -29.12
C LEU A 258 -14.29 -12.24 -27.86
N LEU A 259 -15.28 -11.35 -27.72
CA LEU A 259 -16.15 -11.34 -26.56
C LEU A 259 -16.91 -12.67 -26.42
N GLN A 260 -17.45 -13.19 -27.53
CA GLN A 260 -18.14 -14.47 -27.54
C GLN A 260 -17.19 -15.65 -27.24
N ILE A 261 -15.93 -15.63 -27.73
CA ILE A 261 -14.92 -16.63 -27.36
C ILE A 261 -14.70 -16.62 -25.85
N PHE A 262 -14.42 -15.45 -25.25
CA PHE A 262 -14.20 -15.34 -23.81
C PHE A 262 -15.41 -15.81 -23.00
N HIS A 263 -16.62 -15.43 -23.42
CA HIS A 263 -17.86 -15.87 -22.78
C HIS A 263 -18.02 -17.39 -22.83
N THR A 264 -17.78 -18.00 -23.98
CA THR A 264 -17.88 -19.46 -24.19
C THR A 264 -16.88 -20.22 -23.33
N VAL A 265 -15.66 -19.69 -23.21
CA VAL A 265 -14.60 -20.25 -22.36
C VAL A 265 -14.98 -20.17 -20.88
N GLU A 266 -15.55 -19.05 -20.44
CA GLU A 266 -15.99 -18.84 -19.06
C GLU A 266 -17.22 -19.69 -18.70
N GLU A 267 -18.27 -19.69 -19.52
CA GLU A 267 -19.50 -20.46 -19.28
C GLU A 267 -19.26 -21.97 -19.19
N ASN A 268 -18.37 -22.49 -20.03
CA ASN A 268 -18.04 -23.91 -20.07
C ASN A 268 -16.87 -24.30 -19.14
N ASN A 269 -16.33 -23.37 -18.35
CA ASN A 269 -15.17 -23.57 -17.47
C ASN A 269 -13.95 -24.19 -18.17
N ILE A 270 -13.66 -23.75 -19.40
CA ILE A 270 -12.54 -24.24 -20.19
C ILE A 270 -11.29 -23.45 -19.80
N ASP A 271 -10.38 -24.02 -19.02
CA ASP A 271 -9.10 -23.36 -18.68
C ASP A 271 -7.94 -24.35 -18.85
N SER A 272 -7.25 -24.27 -19.99
CA SER A 272 -6.06 -25.07 -20.26
C SER A 272 -4.88 -24.20 -20.69
N GLU A 273 -3.65 -24.63 -20.38
CA GLU A 273 -2.44 -23.93 -20.79
C GLU A 273 -2.33 -23.82 -22.32
N LYS A 274 -2.73 -24.87 -23.04
CA LYS A 274 -2.74 -24.87 -24.52
C LYS A 274 -3.68 -23.82 -25.07
N LEU A 275 -4.90 -23.71 -24.53
CA LEU A 275 -5.86 -22.70 -24.95
C LEU A 275 -5.34 -21.28 -24.67
N ARG A 276 -4.73 -21.05 -23.49
CA ARG A 276 -4.12 -19.75 -23.17
C ARG A 276 -3.01 -19.38 -24.16
N THR A 277 -2.13 -20.31 -24.49
CA THR A 277 -1.08 -20.10 -25.50
C THR A 277 -1.68 -19.76 -26.87
N GLU A 278 -2.70 -20.50 -27.31
CA GLU A 278 -3.37 -20.24 -28.58
C GLU A 278 -4.06 -18.87 -28.60
N MET A 279 -4.77 -18.50 -27.53
CA MET A 279 -5.38 -17.18 -27.39
C MET A 279 -4.33 -16.07 -27.44
N MET A 280 -3.15 -16.27 -26.84
CA MET A 280 -2.05 -15.30 -26.93
C MET A 280 -1.50 -15.18 -28.37
N THR A 281 -1.34 -16.29 -29.08
CA THR A 281 -0.95 -16.30 -30.50
C THR A 281 -1.96 -15.54 -31.34
N PHE A 282 -3.25 -15.80 -31.14
CA PHE A 282 -4.33 -15.13 -31.84
C PHE A 282 -4.37 -13.62 -31.56
N LEU A 283 -4.16 -13.21 -30.30
CA LEU A 283 -4.07 -11.80 -29.94
C LEU A 283 -2.87 -11.11 -30.60
N ASN A 284 -1.70 -11.76 -30.67
CA ASN A 284 -0.54 -11.23 -31.38
C ASN A 284 -0.81 -11.12 -32.89
N PHE A 285 -1.45 -12.12 -33.48
CA PHE A 285 -1.89 -12.08 -34.88
C PHE A 285 -2.80 -10.88 -35.16
N LEU A 286 -3.73 -10.56 -34.25
CA LEU A 286 -4.56 -9.36 -34.40
C LEU A 286 -3.73 -8.07 -34.32
N GLU A 287 -2.70 -8.00 -33.48
CA GLU A 287 -1.77 -6.86 -33.45
C GLU A 287 -1.07 -6.68 -34.80
N ASP A 288 -0.64 -7.78 -35.42
CA ASP A 288 0.04 -7.79 -36.72
C ASP A 288 -0.89 -7.39 -37.86
N VAL A 289 -2.11 -7.95 -37.92
CA VAL A 289 -3.11 -7.65 -38.97
C VAL A 289 -3.52 -6.18 -38.97
N PHE A 290 -3.72 -5.60 -37.78
CA PHE A 290 -4.11 -4.19 -37.66
C PHE A 290 -2.94 -3.23 -37.59
N ASN A 291 -1.70 -3.74 -37.58
CA ASN A 291 -0.47 -2.98 -37.36
C ASN A 291 -0.59 -2.01 -36.18
N ASN A 292 -1.22 -2.48 -35.09
CA ASN A 292 -1.53 -1.68 -33.93
C ASN A 292 -1.66 -2.55 -32.67
N GLU A 293 -1.20 -2.05 -31.54
CA GLU A 293 -1.36 -2.76 -30.27
C GLU A 293 -2.84 -2.93 -29.90
N ILE A 294 -3.20 -4.08 -29.32
CA ILE A 294 -4.56 -4.34 -28.83
C ILE A 294 -5.06 -3.25 -27.86
N SER A 295 -4.14 -2.68 -27.09
CA SER A 295 -4.42 -1.55 -26.18
C SER A 295 -5.12 -0.40 -26.91
N ASN A 296 -4.69 -0.11 -28.14
CA ASN A 296 -5.11 1.04 -28.96
C ASN A 296 -6.24 0.70 -29.94
N LEU A 297 -6.59 -0.58 -30.10
CA LEU A 297 -7.73 -0.96 -30.92
C LEU A 297 -9.04 -0.42 -30.33
N GLY A 298 -9.99 -0.09 -31.20
CA GLY A 298 -11.33 0.41 -30.86
C GLY A 298 -12.28 -0.65 -30.30
N LEU A 299 -11.77 -1.62 -29.54
CA LEU A 299 -12.53 -2.68 -28.88
C LEU A 299 -13.34 -2.11 -27.70
N SER A 300 -14.47 -2.76 -27.39
CA SER A 300 -15.29 -2.42 -26.23
C SER A 300 -14.50 -2.57 -24.91
N SER A 301 -14.91 -1.82 -23.89
CA SER A 301 -14.29 -1.89 -22.55
C SER A 301 -14.38 -3.30 -21.95
N THR A 302 -15.45 -4.04 -22.25
CA THR A 302 -15.66 -5.40 -21.76
C THR A 302 -14.65 -6.37 -22.37
N THR A 303 -14.50 -6.36 -23.70
CA THR A 303 -13.51 -7.20 -24.39
C THR A 303 -12.09 -6.88 -23.93
N LYS A 304 -11.74 -5.58 -23.79
CA LYS A 304 -10.44 -5.16 -23.24
C LYS A 304 -10.20 -5.72 -21.83
N GLN A 305 -11.23 -5.84 -20.99
CA GLN A 305 -11.10 -6.42 -19.66
C GLN A 305 -10.93 -7.95 -19.67
N HIS A 306 -11.60 -8.67 -20.57
CA HIS A 306 -11.34 -10.11 -20.74
C HIS A 306 -9.94 -10.36 -21.30
N ILE A 307 -9.47 -9.55 -22.25
CA ILE A 307 -8.09 -9.60 -22.75
C ILE A 307 -7.11 -9.32 -21.60
N LEU A 308 -7.36 -8.30 -20.77
CA LEU A 308 -6.52 -8.01 -19.61
C LEU A 308 -6.47 -9.21 -18.65
N ASN A 309 -7.61 -9.85 -18.37
CA ASN A 309 -7.66 -11.05 -17.54
C ASN A 309 -6.85 -12.20 -18.16
N MET A 310 -6.91 -12.38 -19.48
CA MET A 310 -6.10 -13.35 -20.21
C MET A 310 -4.60 -13.05 -20.10
N TYR A 311 -4.17 -11.80 -20.33
CA TYR A 311 -2.78 -11.39 -20.15
C TYR A 311 -2.28 -11.62 -18.72
N ILE A 312 -3.13 -11.37 -17.71
CA ILE A 312 -2.79 -11.63 -16.31
C ILE A 312 -2.62 -13.13 -16.05
N LYS A 313 -3.58 -13.95 -16.51
CA LYS A 313 -3.54 -15.42 -16.39
C LYS A 313 -2.34 -16.04 -17.09
N SER A 314 -1.96 -15.51 -18.25
CA SER A 314 -0.80 -15.95 -19.05
C SER A 314 0.54 -15.39 -18.54
N GLY A 315 0.53 -14.48 -17.56
CA GLY A 315 1.73 -13.92 -16.96
C GLY A 315 2.42 -12.83 -17.80
N CYS A 316 1.73 -12.26 -18.78
CA CYS A 316 2.26 -11.22 -19.66
C CYS A 316 2.19 -9.84 -19.00
N LEU A 317 3.17 -9.52 -18.15
CA LEU A 317 3.12 -8.34 -17.30
C LEU A 317 3.14 -7.00 -18.07
N ASP A 318 3.98 -6.87 -19.10
CA ASP A 318 4.10 -5.62 -19.87
C ASP A 318 2.81 -5.32 -20.66
N LYS A 319 2.27 -6.33 -21.37
CA LYS A 319 0.98 -6.21 -22.05
C LYS A 319 -0.16 -5.91 -21.08
N SER A 320 -0.13 -6.51 -19.89
CA SER A 320 -1.10 -6.20 -18.82
C SER A 320 -0.99 -4.75 -18.32
N LYS A 321 0.23 -4.24 -18.12
CA LYS A 321 0.49 -2.84 -17.69
C LYS A 321 -0.05 -1.85 -18.72
N THR A 322 0.27 -2.04 -19.99
CA THR A 322 -0.14 -1.13 -21.08
C THR A 322 -1.66 -1.15 -21.28
N LEU A 323 -2.28 -2.34 -21.28
CA LEU A 323 -3.72 -2.45 -21.44
C LEU A 323 -4.49 -1.89 -20.23
N LEU A 324 -4.03 -2.17 -19.01
CA LEU A 324 -4.64 -1.61 -17.79
C LEU A 324 -4.55 -0.08 -17.78
N PHE A 325 -3.41 0.48 -18.20
CA PHE A 325 -3.24 1.92 -18.35
C PHE A 325 -4.26 2.51 -19.33
N ASN A 326 -4.40 1.90 -20.50
CA ASN A 326 -5.34 2.36 -21.53
C ASN A 326 -6.80 2.26 -21.03
N ILE A 327 -7.16 1.19 -20.32
CA ILE A 327 -8.49 1.05 -19.71
C ILE A 327 -8.75 2.18 -18.69
N ILE A 328 -7.78 2.45 -17.81
CA ILE A 328 -7.91 3.50 -16.78
C ILE A 328 -7.98 4.91 -17.39
N GLU A 329 -7.13 5.23 -18.36
CA GLU A 329 -7.07 6.59 -18.93
C GLU A 329 -8.16 6.88 -19.97
N ASN A 330 -8.45 5.93 -20.87
CA ASN A 330 -9.27 6.20 -22.05
C ASN A 330 -10.72 5.76 -21.89
N THR A 331 -10.96 4.62 -21.23
CA THR A 331 -12.30 4.04 -21.20
C THR A 331 -13.09 4.44 -19.97
N ASN A 332 -12.42 4.92 -18.92
CA ASN A 332 -13.06 5.36 -17.69
C ASN A 332 -13.94 4.29 -16.99
N ASN A 333 -13.86 3.05 -17.47
CA ASN A 333 -14.75 1.93 -17.15
C ASN A 333 -13.89 0.73 -16.79
N LEU A 334 -13.50 0.63 -15.51
CA LEU A 334 -13.01 -0.62 -14.95
C LEU A 334 -14.19 -1.31 -14.26
N ASN A 335 -14.57 -2.52 -14.70
CA ASN A 335 -15.84 -3.12 -14.25
C ASN A 335 -15.70 -3.83 -12.90
N LYS A 336 -14.50 -4.31 -12.56
CA LYS A 336 -14.24 -5.10 -11.35
C LYS A 336 -12.95 -4.69 -10.67
N THR A 337 -13.00 -4.30 -9.39
CA THR A 337 -11.80 -4.05 -8.56
C THR A 337 -10.95 -5.31 -8.36
N SER A 338 -11.56 -6.49 -8.49
CA SER A 338 -10.85 -7.77 -8.38
C SER A 338 -9.76 -7.95 -9.43
N ILE A 339 -9.92 -7.42 -10.65
CA ILE A 339 -8.90 -7.53 -11.70
C ILE A 339 -7.62 -6.76 -11.33
N VAL A 340 -7.75 -5.61 -10.64
CA VAL A 340 -6.60 -4.86 -10.12
C VAL A 340 -5.86 -5.69 -9.09
N THR A 341 -6.59 -6.38 -8.22
CA THR A 341 -5.98 -7.25 -7.20
C THR A 341 -5.25 -8.43 -7.85
N THR A 342 -5.84 -9.08 -8.86
CA THR A 342 -5.18 -10.16 -9.60
C THR A 342 -3.93 -9.67 -10.32
N TYR A 343 -3.96 -8.46 -10.88
CA TYR A 343 -2.80 -7.83 -11.51
C TYR A 343 -1.68 -7.51 -10.50
N LEU A 344 -2.01 -6.97 -9.32
CA LEU A 344 -1.02 -6.72 -8.26
C LEU A 344 -0.41 -8.03 -7.74
N ASN A 345 -1.21 -9.09 -7.62
CA ASN A 345 -0.71 -10.41 -7.27
C ASN A 345 0.23 -10.99 -8.34
N LEU A 346 -0.05 -10.73 -9.62
CA LEU A 346 0.86 -11.09 -10.71
C LEU A 346 2.22 -10.38 -10.57
N ILE A 347 2.20 -9.07 -10.28
CA ILE A 347 3.42 -8.30 -10.01
C ILE A 347 4.21 -8.95 -8.85
N ASP A 348 3.55 -9.23 -7.73
CA ASP A 348 4.21 -9.86 -6.57
C ASP A 348 4.83 -11.22 -6.93
N ARG A 349 4.10 -12.05 -7.69
CA ARG A 349 4.57 -13.37 -8.13
C ARG A 349 5.81 -13.29 -9.02
N LEU A 350 5.83 -12.37 -9.98
CA LEU A 350 6.94 -12.24 -10.94
C LEU A 350 8.14 -11.47 -10.38
N SER A 351 7.93 -10.69 -9.32
CA SER A 351 8.96 -9.82 -8.74
C SER A 351 10.05 -10.50 -7.93
N VAL A 352 9.90 -11.80 -7.61
CA VAL A 352 10.78 -12.53 -6.67
C VAL A 352 12.26 -12.45 -7.08
N ASN A 353 12.52 -12.41 -8.39
CA ASN A 353 13.87 -12.41 -8.95
C ASN A 353 14.32 -11.04 -9.47
N TRP A 354 13.60 -9.96 -9.15
CA TRP A 354 13.95 -8.64 -9.65
C TRP A 354 14.99 -7.97 -8.76
N ASP A 355 16.06 -7.48 -9.41
CA ASP A 355 16.90 -6.45 -8.82
C ASP A 355 16.05 -5.23 -8.47
N ASP A 356 16.20 -4.78 -7.23
CA ASP A 356 15.42 -3.69 -6.66
C ASP A 356 13.89 -3.86 -6.78
N ALA A 357 13.40 -5.05 -6.39
CA ALA A 357 12.01 -5.48 -6.54
C ALA A 357 10.96 -4.42 -6.17
N ILE A 358 11.16 -3.66 -5.09
CA ILE A 358 10.17 -2.66 -4.64
C ILE A 358 9.97 -1.54 -5.69
N SER A 359 11.03 -1.03 -6.32
CA SER A 359 10.90 0.08 -7.28
C SER A 359 10.24 -0.39 -8.57
N ARG A 360 10.61 -1.57 -9.06
CA ARG A 360 9.93 -2.18 -10.20
C ARG A 360 8.46 -2.46 -9.91
N LYS A 361 8.12 -2.99 -8.72
CA LYS A 361 6.72 -3.16 -8.29
C LYS A 361 5.94 -1.85 -8.35
N MET A 362 6.51 -0.77 -7.83
CA MET A 362 5.88 0.56 -7.84
C MET A 362 5.77 1.14 -9.26
N GLU A 363 6.72 0.85 -10.14
CA GLU A 363 6.67 1.24 -11.55
C GLU A 363 5.55 0.52 -12.31
N TYR A 364 5.39 -0.79 -12.12
CA TYR A 364 4.28 -1.55 -12.72
C TYR A 364 2.93 -1.15 -12.13
N ALA A 365 2.90 -0.72 -10.86
CA ALA A 365 1.68 -0.29 -10.18
C ALA A 365 1.40 1.23 -10.28
N ILE A 366 2.17 2.00 -11.06
CA ILE A 366 2.06 3.47 -11.09
C ILE A 366 0.68 3.96 -11.56
N ASN A 367 0.10 3.28 -12.56
CA ASN A 367 -1.13 3.69 -13.24
C ASN A 367 -2.38 3.51 -12.38
N ILE A 368 -2.34 2.55 -11.45
CA ILE A 368 -3.43 2.34 -10.48
C ILE A 368 -3.52 3.51 -9.49
N GLY A 369 -2.46 4.30 -9.33
CA GLY A 369 -2.43 5.49 -8.48
C GLY A 369 -3.59 6.46 -8.70
N GLY A 370 -3.99 6.65 -9.96
CA GLY A 370 -5.09 7.55 -10.31
C GLY A 370 -6.48 7.08 -9.85
N ILE A 371 -6.68 5.76 -9.67
CA ILE A 371 -7.96 5.17 -9.25
C ILE A 371 -8.02 4.83 -7.76
N LEU A 372 -6.94 5.05 -6.99
CA LEU A 372 -6.86 4.69 -5.57
C LEU A 372 -7.98 5.30 -4.71
N ASN A 373 -8.35 6.56 -4.97
CA ASN A 373 -9.42 7.24 -4.24
C ASN A 373 -10.78 6.54 -4.44
N LYS A 374 -10.95 5.78 -5.53
CA LYS A 374 -12.20 5.10 -5.88
C LYS A 374 -12.21 3.61 -5.51
N ILE A 375 -11.06 3.00 -5.20
CA ILE A 375 -10.94 1.57 -4.83
C ILE A 375 -11.13 1.40 -3.33
N ASN A 376 -12.02 0.50 -2.88
CA ASN A 376 -12.19 0.15 -1.46
C ASN A 376 -11.66 -1.26 -1.10
N GLU A 377 -10.89 -1.89 -1.99
CA GLU A 377 -10.35 -3.24 -1.81
C GLU A 377 -9.08 -3.22 -0.92
N PRO A 378 -9.08 -3.83 0.29
CA PRO A 378 -7.94 -3.78 1.21
C PRO A 378 -6.64 -4.34 0.63
N LYS A 379 -6.72 -5.39 -0.20
CA LYS A 379 -5.53 -6.03 -0.80
C LYS A 379 -4.74 -5.09 -1.71
N VAL A 380 -5.41 -4.12 -2.34
CA VAL A 380 -4.75 -3.09 -3.16
C VAL A 380 -3.90 -2.17 -2.26
N PHE A 381 -4.43 -1.72 -1.13
CA PHE A 381 -3.69 -0.88 -0.19
C PHE A 381 -2.57 -1.66 0.51
N GLU A 382 -2.81 -2.91 0.88
CA GLU A 382 -1.81 -3.81 1.46
C GLU A 382 -0.58 -3.94 0.56
N PHE A 383 -0.78 -4.12 -0.76
CA PHE A 383 0.31 -4.10 -1.74
C PHE A 383 1.14 -2.80 -1.65
N TYR A 384 0.50 -1.64 -1.64
CA TYR A 384 1.21 -0.36 -1.59
C TYR A 384 1.88 -0.08 -0.24
N ILE A 385 1.24 -0.44 0.88
CA ILE A 385 1.83 -0.32 2.22
C ILE A 385 3.13 -1.10 2.29
N ARG A 386 3.12 -2.36 1.84
CA ARG A 386 4.31 -3.23 1.82
C ARG A 386 5.45 -2.66 0.99
N ASN A 387 5.12 -1.97 -0.11
CA ASN A 387 6.09 -1.39 -1.03
C ASN A 387 6.52 0.05 -0.69
N CYS A 388 6.00 0.69 0.36
CA CYS A 388 6.52 1.98 0.83
C CYS A 388 7.98 1.85 1.34
N ARG A 389 8.87 2.77 0.98
CA ARG A 389 10.28 2.83 1.45
C ARG A 389 10.52 3.95 2.46
N HIS A 390 9.60 4.89 2.58
CA HIS A 390 9.70 6.06 3.44
C HIS A 390 8.35 6.42 4.06
N TYR A 391 8.40 7.01 5.26
CA TYR A 391 7.20 7.36 6.02
C TYR A 391 6.28 8.31 5.26
N LYS A 392 6.84 9.22 4.47
CA LYS A 392 6.07 10.18 3.66
C LYS A 392 5.24 9.52 2.55
N GLU A 393 5.65 8.37 2.02
CA GLU A 393 4.80 7.59 1.13
C GLU A 393 3.64 7.00 1.91
N LEU A 394 3.93 6.36 3.04
CA LEU A 394 2.93 5.78 3.92
C LEU A 394 1.90 6.83 4.37
N GLU A 395 2.36 8.03 4.75
CA GLU A 395 1.52 9.17 5.12
C GLU A 395 0.60 9.60 3.96
N ALA A 396 1.13 9.69 2.73
CA ALA A 396 0.33 10.03 1.56
C ALA A 396 -0.75 8.98 1.26
N LEU A 397 -0.42 7.70 1.43
CA LEU A 397 -1.39 6.60 1.27
C LEU A 397 -2.45 6.61 2.38
N VAL A 398 -2.04 6.88 3.62
CA VAL A 398 -2.98 7.02 4.75
C VAL A 398 -3.93 8.18 4.52
N GLN A 399 -3.46 9.33 4.00
CA GLN A 399 -4.33 10.45 3.63
C GLN A 399 -5.41 10.05 2.63
N ILE A 400 -5.06 9.26 1.60
CA ILE A 400 -6.05 8.71 0.66
C ILE A 400 -7.08 7.82 1.37
N ILE A 401 -6.63 6.99 2.32
CA ILE A 401 -7.52 6.09 3.06
C ILE A 401 -8.48 6.89 3.95
N VAL A 402 -8.00 7.88 4.70
CA VAL A 402 -8.85 8.64 5.63
C VAL A 402 -9.83 9.58 4.93
N GLU A 403 -9.55 10.01 3.70
CA GLU A 403 -10.45 10.84 2.87
C GLU A 403 -11.66 10.04 2.33
N LYS A 404 -11.71 8.72 2.50
CA LYS A 404 -12.83 7.85 2.05
C LYS A 404 -13.97 7.81 3.05
N GLU A 405 -15.19 7.55 2.54
CA GLU A 405 -16.40 7.36 3.36
C GLU A 405 -16.26 6.15 4.30
N ASP A 406 -15.86 4.98 3.79
CA ASP A 406 -15.69 3.73 4.57
C ASP A 406 -14.28 3.57 5.19
N ASN A 407 -13.63 4.69 5.56
CA ASN A 407 -12.23 4.68 5.99
C ASN A 407 -11.97 3.74 7.18
N PHE A 408 -12.88 3.62 8.15
CA PHE A 408 -12.70 2.80 9.34
C PHE A 408 -12.66 1.31 9.04
N ILE A 409 -13.51 0.83 8.13
CA ILE A 409 -13.52 -0.59 7.71
C ILE A 409 -12.20 -0.91 7.02
N LEU A 410 -11.75 -0.02 6.14
CA LEU A 410 -10.49 -0.18 5.43
C LEU A 410 -9.29 -0.13 6.38
N LEU A 411 -9.24 0.83 7.31
CA LEU A 411 -8.20 0.94 8.33
C LEU A 411 -8.17 -0.27 9.27
N ASP A 412 -9.33 -0.81 9.67
CA ASP A 412 -9.38 -1.98 10.53
C ASP A 412 -8.83 -3.23 9.83
N ASN A 413 -9.08 -3.40 8.54
CA ASN A 413 -8.47 -4.47 7.73
C ASN A 413 -6.96 -4.28 7.56
N LEU A 414 -6.49 -3.04 7.43
CA LEU A 414 -5.09 -2.70 7.16
C LEU A 414 -4.24 -2.48 8.42
N LYS A 415 -4.84 -2.46 9.62
CA LYS A 415 -4.18 -2.03 10.86
C LYS A 415 -2.84 -2.70 11.13
N LYS A 416 -2.75 -4.02 10.91
CA LYS A 416 -1.52 -4.79 11.12
C LYS A 416 -0.42 -4.36 10.15
N GLU A 417 -0.74 -4.29 8.87
CA GLU A 417 0.22 -3.92 7.81
C GLU A 417 0.69 -2.48 7.97
N LEU A 418 -0.23 -1.53 8.23
CA LEU A 418 0.09 -0.12 8.45
C LEU A 418 1.05 0.09 9.63
N VAL A 419 0.69 -0.45 10.80
CA VAL A 419 1.47 -0.25 12.03
C VAL A 419 2.81 -0.98 11.93
N ASN A 420 2.83 -2.23 11.44
CA ASN A 420 4.08 -2.97 11.25
C ASN A 420 4.99 -2.29 10.25
N LYS A 421 4.45 -1.76 9.14
CA LYS A 421 5.24 -1.04 8.16
C LYS A 421 5.85 0.21 8.77
N ALA A 422 5.06 1.07 9.40
CA ALA A 422 5.55 2.29 10.07
C ALA A 422 6.66 1.98 11.09
N GLY A 423 6.51 0.90 11.85
CA GLY A 423 7.48 0.44 12.84
C GLY A 423 8.77 -0.16 12.26
N ASN A 424 8.87 -0.37 10.95
CA ASN A 424 9.99 -1.07 10.30
C ASN A 424 10.53 -0.35 9.04
N LEU A 425 10.20 0.93 8.82
CA LEU A 425 10.68 1.71 7.67
C LEU A 425 12.16 2.15 7.75
N SER A 426 12.78 2.06 8.92
CA SER A 426 14.18 2.40 9.15
C SER A 426 14.92 1.30 9.91
N THR A 427 16.24 1.23 9.72
CA THR A 427 17.12 0.40 10.56
C THR A 427 17.23 0.95 11.98
N ARG A 428 17.00 2.26 12.17
CA ARG A 428 17.08 2.92 13.47
C ARG A 428 15.74 2.84 14.21
N ASN A 429 15.78 2.25 15.41
CA ASN A 429 14.59 2.10 16.27
C ASN A 429 13.94 3.44 16.62
N THR A 430 14.74 4.49 16.85
CA THR A 430 14.24 5.84 17.16
C THR A 430 13.42 6.43 16.02
N GLU A 431 13.89 6.31 14.78
CA GLU A 431 13.16 6.76 13.59
C GLU A 431 11.85 5.99 13.42
N ASN A 432 11.85 4.68 13.67
CA ASN A 432 10.63 3.87 13.64
C ASN A 432 9.60 4.28 14.70
N ILE A 433 10.05 4.63 15.91
CA ILE A 433 9.17 5.14 16.97
C ILE A 433 8.58 6.50 16.57
N ILE A 434 9.38 7.38 15.96
CA ILE A 434 8.91 8.67 15.43
C ILE A 434 7.85 8.44 14.35
N ASN A 435 8.10 7.52 13.40
CA ASN A 435 7.14 7.17 12.35
C ASN A 435 5.81 6.64 12.93
N LEU A 436 5.87 5.76 13.94
CA LEU A 436 4.67 5.26 14.62
C LEU A 436 3.92 6.38 15.34
N SER A 437 4.63 7.29 16.01
CA SER A 437 4.01 8.44 16.67
C SER A 437 3.36 9.39 15.66
N MET A 438 4.01 9.64 14.53
CA MET A 438 3.44 10.43 13.45
C MET A 438 2.18 9.75 12.88
N LEU A 439 2.22 8.44 12.63
CA LEU A 439 1.08 7.70 12.09
C LEU A 439 -0.12 7.76 13.05
N TYR A 440 0.12 7.52 14.34
CA TYR A 440 -0.91 7.60 15.37
C TYR A 440 -1.55 8.99 15.39
N ASN A 441 -0.75 10.05 15.39
CA ASN A 441 -1.27 11.42 15.38
C ASN A 441 -2.08 11.71 14.11
N THR A 442 -1.62 11.27 12.94
CA THR A 442 -2.34 11.46 11.67
C THR A 442 -3.72 10.79 11.72
N LEU A 443 -3.80 9.55 12.23
CA LEU A 443 -5.08 8.85 12.38
C LEU A 443 -5.97 9.53 13.42
N GLU A 444 -5.41 9.97 14.54
CA GLU A 444 -6.15 10.67 15.61
C GLU A 444 -6.72 12.00 15.12
N THR A 445 -5.98 12.76 14.30
CA THR A 445 -6.48 14.03 13.75
C THR A 445 -7.49 13.85 12.63
N SER A 446 -7.43 12.74 11.91
CA SER A 446 -8.30 12.49 10.75
C SER A 446 -9.61 11.80 11.13
N THR A 447 -9.65 11.18 12.31
CA THR A 447 -10.86 10.58 12.87
C THR A 447 -11.49 11.61 13.80
N THR A 448 -12.75 11.99 13.57
CA THR A 448 -13.48 12.95 14.43
C THR A 448 -13.73 12.40 15.84
N SER A 449 -13.49 11.11 16.04
CA SER A 449 -13.55 10.36 17.29
C SER A 449 -12.16 9.86 17.69
N LYS A 450 -12.04 9.32 18.91
CA LYS A 450 -10.86 8.53 19.30
C LYS A 450 -10.59 7.40 18.29
N ILE A 451 -9.32 7.01 18.16
CA ILE A 451 -8.92 5.89 17.30
C ILE A 451 -9.64 4.60 17.77
N PRO A 452 -10.17 3.77 16.86
CA PRO A 452 -10.76 2.50 17.21
C PRO A 452 -9.84 1.64 18.08
N LYS A 453 -10.40 1.00 19.13
CA LYS A 453 -9.63 0.20 20.09
C LYS A 453 -8.79 -0.89 19.41
N SER A 454 -9.33 -1.52 18.37
CA SER A 454 -8.66 -2.55 17.57
C SER A 454 -7.34 -2.06 16.98
N ILE A 455 -7.32 -0.84 16.43
CA ILE A 455 -6.15 -0.19 15.86
C ILE A 455 -5.18 0.23 16.97
N ALA A 456 -5.70 0.83 18.05
CA ALA A 456 -4.89 1.27 19.18
C ALA A 456 -4.13 0.10 19.86
N TYR A 457 -4.75 -1.07 19.99
CA TYR A 457 -4.07 -2.28 20.47
C TYR A 457 -2.94 -2.72 19.54
N GLU A 458 -3.09 -2.57 18.22
CA GLU A 458 -2.02 -2.91 17.28
C GLU A 458 -0.81 -1.97 17.44
N PHE A 459 -1.03 -0.67 17.67
CA PHE A 459 0.03 0.26 18.04
C PHE A 459 0.75 -0.18 19.32
N ILE A 460 0.01 -0.53 20.37
CA ILE A 460 0.59 -0.98 21.65
C ILE A 460 1.53 -2.17 21.42
N LYS A 461 1.09 -3.18 20.66
CA LYS A 461 1.92 -4.36 20.35
C LYS A 461 3.25 -3.97 19.73
N VAL A 462 3.23 -3.16 18.66
CA VAL A 462 4.44 -2.82 17.90
C VAL A 462 5.34 -1.86 18.67
N VAL A 463 4.77 -0.85 19.34
CA VAL A 463 5.51 0.13 20.15
C VAL A 463 6.23 -0.53 21.32
N ILE A 464 5.59 -1.49 22.01
CA ILE A 464 6.22 -2.28 23.07
C ILE A 464 7.28 -3.20 22.49
N ALA A 465 7.00 -3.86 21.37
CA ALA A 465 7.99 -4.64 20.64
C ALA A 465 9.15 -3.80 20.10
N LYS A 466 9.08 -2.46 20.19
CA LYS A 466 10.16 -1.50 19.91
C LYS A 466 10.76 -0.89 21.19
N GLY A 467 10.15 -1.10 22.35
CA GLY A 467 10.66 -0.66 23.66
C GLY A 467 10.28 0.77 24.04
N ALA A 468 9.25 1.34 23.40
CA ALA A 468 8.81 2.71 23.63
C ALA A 468 7.60 2.76 24.59
N PHE A 469 7.82 2.33 25.84
CA PHE A 469 6.75 2.18 26.84
C PHE A 469 5.98 3.47 27.14
N ASN A 470 6.65 4.62 27.20
CA ASN A 470 5.97 5.92 27.36
C ASN A 470 4.94 6.18 26.25
N PHE A 471 5.25 5.80 25.02
CA PHE A 471 4.31 5.95 23.93
C PHE A 471 3.15 4.96 24.06
N ALA A 472 3.42 3.72 24.48
CA ALA A 472 2.35 2.75 24.77
C ALA A 472 1.41 3.25 25.88
N SER A 473 1.94 3.80 26.99
CA SER A 473 1.15 4.45 28.05
C SER A 473 0.26 5.54 27.48
N ASN A 474 0.82 6.45 26.68
CA ASN A 474 0.04 7.54 26.07
C ASN A 474 -1.10 7.03 25.18
N VAL A 475 -0.89 5.93 24.44
CA VAL A 475 -1.94 5.31 23.63
C VAL A 475 -3.04 4.72 24.52
N ILE A 476 -2.68 4.06 25.61
CA ILE A 476 -3.64 3.50 26.58
C ILE A 476 -4.48 4.60 27.19
N ASP A 477 -3.84 5.64 27.74
CA ASP A 477 -4.50 6.74 28.45
C ASP A 477 -5.44 7.52 27.54
N ARG A 478 -4.96 7.93 26.36
CA ARG A 478 -5.77 8.73 25.42
C ARG A 478 -7.01 7.98 24.96
N ASN A 479 -6.89 6.67 24.72
CA ASN A 479 -7.99 5.85 24.26
C ASN A 479 -8.84 5.24 25.40
N GLY A 480 -8.43 5.41 26.67
CA GLY A 480 -9.12 4.82 27.82
C GLY A 480 -9.18 3.29 27.73
N LEU A 481 -8.07 2.66 27.33
CA LEU A 481 -8.01 1.21 27.12
C LEU A 481 -7.75 0.48 28.44
N LYS A 482 -8.38 -0.69 28.59
CA LYS A 482 -7.97 -1.70 29.57
C LYS A 482 -7.16 -2.75 28.82
N LEU A 483 -6.00 -3.14 29.34
CA LEU A 483 -5.18 -4.16 28.67
C LEU A 483 -5.83 -5.53 28.85
N GLU A 484 -5.97 -6.28 27.76
CA GLU A 484 -6.50 -7.64 27.80
C GLU A 484 -5.37 -8.65 28.09
N THR A 485 -5.70 -9.75 28.76
CA THR A 485 -4.75 -10.81 29.15
C THR A 485 -3.88 -11.33 27.99
N PRO A 486 -4.42 -11.61 26.78
CA PRO A 486 -3.60 -12.06 25.66
C PRO A 486 -2.55 -11.02 25.23
N LEU A 487 -2.90 -9.74 25.32
CA LEU A 487 -1.99 -8.65 25.00
C LEU A 487 -0.90 -8.53 26.06
N ILE A 488 -1.24 -8.67 27.35
CA ILE A 488 -0.26 -8.70 28.44
C ILE A 488 0.74 -9.84 28.24
N PHE A 489 0.29 -11.05 27.93
CA PHE A 489 1.20 -12.16 27.67
C PHE A 489 2.11 -11.93 26.47
N LEU A 490 1.57 -11.38 25.38
CA LEU A 490 2.36 -11.03 24.21
C LEU A 490 3.43 -9.98 24.56
N ILE A 491 3.04 -8.97 25.34
CA ILE A 491 3.92 -7.93 25.86
C ILE A 491 5.06 -8.55 26.66
N LEU A 492 4.75 -9.40 27.65
CA LEU A 492 5.75 -10.03 28.50
C LEU A 492 6.67 -11.00 27.72
N ARG A 493 6.12 -11.75 26.75
CA ARG A 493 6.89 -12.64 25.87
C ARG A 493 7.88 -11.87 25.01
N ASN A 494 7.48 -10.75 24.43
CA ASN A 494 8.34 -9.89 23.61
C ASN A 494 9.45 -9.21 24.42
N MET A 495 9.26 -9.05 25.73
CA MET A 495 10.30 -8.58 26.62
C MET A 495 11.36 -9.65 26.92
N LYS A 496 10.97 -10.92 27.06
CA LYS A 496 11.90 -12.05 27.29
C LYS A 496 12.92 -12.22 26.15
N SER A 497 12.64 -11.77 24.93
CA SER A 497 13.54 -11.97 23.78
C SER A 497 14.59 -10.86 23.59
N ARG A 498 14.51 -9.72 24.28
CA ARG A 498 15.37 -8.55 24.01
C ARG A 498 16.62 -8.48 24.91
N ARG A 499 17.81 -8.37 24.29
CA ARG A 499 19.05 -7.92 24.95
C ARG A 499 19.17 -6.40 24.77
N LEU A 500 19.23 -5.63 25.86
CA LEU A 500 19.31 -4.18 25.83
C LEU A 500 20.76 -3.71 25.71
N SER A 501 21.04 -2.80 24.77
CA SER A 501 22.34 -2.11 24.67
C SER A 501 22.56 -1.17 25.86
N ILE A 502 23.82 -1.03 26.27
CA ILE A 502 24.23 -0.40 27.55
C ILE A 502 23.86 1.09 27.64
N SER A 503 23.88 1.83 26.53
CA SER A 503 23.74 3.30 26.52
C SER A 503 22.31 3.85 26.71
N ASN A 504 21.26 3.01 26.61
CA ASN A 504 19.87 3.44 26.75
C ASN A 504 19.17 2.88 28.00
N ARG A 505 19.92 2.25 28.92
CA ARG A 505 19.36 1.46 30.03
C ARG A 505 18.51 2.28 31.03
N LEU A 506 18.98 3.43 31.48
CA LEU A 506 18.32 4.25 32.52
C LEU A 506 16.94 4.81 32.11
N ILE A 507 16.84 5.47 30.95
CA ILE A 507 15.58 6.05 30.46
C ILE A 507 14.58 4.94 30.11
N PHE A 508 15.09 3.83 29.58
CA PHE A 508 14.30 2.63 29.32
C PHE A 508 13.75 2.03 30.62
N GLN A 509 14.56 1.90 31.67
CA GLN A 509 14.16 1.36 32.98
C GLN A 509 13.03 2.16 33.62
N ASN A 510 13.15 3.48 33.72
CA ASN A 510 12.11 4.29 34.39
C ASN A 510 10.78 4.29 33.63
N SER A 511 10.82 4.36 32.30
CA SER A 511 9.60 4.28 31.48
C SER A 511 8.97 2.88 31.49
N PHE A 512 9.80 1.85 31.59
CA PHE A 512 9.37 0.46 31.73
C PHE A 512 8.71 0.18 33.09
N ILE A 513 9.35 0.56 34.19
CA ILE A 513 8.84 0.35 35.56
C ILE A 513 7.47 1.00 35.70
N ARG A 514 7.35 2.28 35.32
CA ARG A 514 6.06 3.00 35.35
C ARG A 514 5.00 2.32 34.49
N PHE A 515 5.37 1.78 33.33
CA PHE A 515 4.42 1.05 32.49
C PHE A 515 3.94 -0.24 33.16
N MET A 516 4.84 -0.97 33.81
CA MET A 516 4.48 -2.18 34.55
C MET A 516 3.56 -1.87 35.73
N GLU A 517 3.91 -0.88 36.55
CA GLU A 517 3.15 -0.48 37.73
C GLU A 517 1.76 0.05 37.40
N ASN A 518 1.64 0.85 36.33
CA ASN A 518 0.38 1.52 36.03
C ASN A 518 -0.58 0.67 35.18
N TYR A 519 -0.08 -0.27 34.38
CA TYR A 519 -0.91 -0.98 33.40
C TYR A 519 -0.86 -2.50 33.49
N ILE A 520 0.30 -3.09 33.83
CA ILE A 520 0.44 -4.55 33.83
C ILE A 520 0.07 -5.14 35.19
N LEU A 521 0.71 -4.68 36.27
CA LEU A 521 0.48 -5.18 37.63
C LEU A 521 -0.98 -5.02 38.10
N PRO A 522 -1.65 -3.87 37.90
CA PRO A 522 -3.04 -3.71 38.33
C PRO A 522 -3.96 -4.69 37.62
N THR A 523 -3.76 -4.85 36.30
CA THR A 523 -4.54 -5.78 35.50
C THR A 523 -4.30 -7.23 35.95
N LEU A 524 -3.06 -7.61 36.29
CA LEU A 524 -2.75 -8.95 36.78
C LEU A 524 -3.36 -9.25 38.15
N ARG A 525 -3.43 -8.25 39.06
CA ARG A 525 -4.09 -8.40 40.38
C ARG A 525 -5.58 -8.71 40.25
N ASP A 526 -6.22 -8.20 39.21
CA ASP A 526 -7.64 -8.46 38.95
C ASP A 526 -7.90 -9.90 38.44
N PHE A 527 -6.87 -10.63 37.98
CA PHE A 527 -7.00 -11.99 37.46
C PHE A 527 -6.59 -13.04 38.51
N LYS A 528 -7.55 -13.49 39.33
CA LYS A 528 -7.34 -14.52 40.37
C LYS A 528 -7.07 -15.95 39.85
N ASN A 529 -7.23 -16.25 38.56
CA ASN A 529 -7.30 -17.63 38.04
C ASN A 529 -6.37 -17.93 36.84
N LEU A 530 -5.25 -17.22 36.68
CA LEU A 530 -4.30 -17.49 35.60
C LEU A 530 -3.49 -18.77 35.88
N GLU A 531 -3.03 -19.49 34.84
CA GLU A 531 -2.04 -20.57 34.99
C GLU A 531 -0.76 -20.03 35.66
N GLU A 532 -0.76 -20.06 36.99
CA GLU A 532 0.16 -19.41 37.93
C GLU A 532 1.63 -19.63 37.54
N HIS A 533 1.97 -20.83 37.08
CA HIS A 533 3.32 -21.21 36.67
C HIS A 533 3.86 -20.45 35.45
N LYS A 534 3.02 -20.10 34.45
CA LYS A 534 3.48 -19.37 33.24
C LYS A 534 3.72 -17.90 33.56
N LEU A 535 2.85 -17.29 34.35
CA LEU A 535 2.99 -15.89 34.76
C LEU A 535 4.25 -15.71 35.61
N VAL A 536 4.46 -16.61 36.59
CA VAL A 536 5.64 -16.60 37.44
C VAL A 536 6.92 -16.86 36.66
N SER A 537 6.97 -17.83 35.75
CA SER A 537 8.16 -18.06 34.93
C SER A 537 8.54 -16.81 34.11
N ILE A 538 7.55 -16.06 33.64
CA ILE A 538 7.78 -14.84 32.84
C ILE A 538 8.21 -13.66 33.73
N MET A 539 7.53 -13.42 34.87
CA MET A 539 7.92 -12.40 35.84
C MET A 539 9.30 -12.65 36.42
N HIS A 540 9.60 -13.91 36.74
CA HIS A 540 10.90 -14.36 37.23
C HIS A 540 12.01 -14.14 36.18
N ALA A 541 11.77 -14.48 34.91
CA ALA A 541 12.71 -14.21 33.83
C ALA A 541 12.96 -12.69 33.61
N MET A 542 11.96 -11.86 33.87
CA MET A 542 12.07 -10.40 33.80
C MET A 542 12.86 -9.83 34.98
N LEU A 543 12.66 -10.33 36.20
CA LEU A 543 13.44 -9.98 37.39
C LEU A 543 14.91 -10.36 37.24
N LEU A 544 15.21 -11.59 36.81
CA LEU A 544 16.58 -12.06 36.60
C LEU A 544 17.34 -11.23 35.56
N ARG A 545 16.69 -10.84 34.45
CA ARG A 545 17.31 -9.97 33.44
C ARG A 545 17.43 -8.52 33.86
N ASN A 546 16.48 -8.02 34.65
CA ASN A 546 16.57 -6.67 35.20
C ASN A 546 17.62 -6.58 36.29
N ASN A 547 17.93 -7.65 37.04
CA ASN A 547 19.03 -7.66 38.02
C ASN A 547 20.40 -7.38 37.38
N ASP A 548 20.69 -7.93 36.19
CA ASP A 548 21.91 -7.59 35.42
C ASP A 548 21.97 -6.09 35.00
N ILE A 549 20.83 -5.39 35.01
CA ILE A 549 20.70 -3.99 34.63
C ILE A 549 20.64 -3.09 35.90
N LEU A 550 19.99 -3.55 36.97
CA LEU A 550 19.90 -2.90 38.29
C LEU A 550 21.27 -2.79 38.97
N HIS A 551 22.15 -3.78 38.77
CA HIS A 551 23.55 -3.72 39.21
C HIS A 551 24.37 -2.57 38.61
N SER A 552 23.92 -1.97 37.49
CA SER A 552 24.68 -0.92 36.78
C SER A 552 24.27 0.52 37.13
N VAL A 553 23.29 0.71 38.01
CA VAL A 553 22.71 2.03 38.32
C VAL A 553 22.70 2.27 39.83
N LYS A 554 23.27 3.40 40.27
CA LYS A 554 23.37 3.80 41.70
C LYS A 554 22.06 4.33 42.33
N ASP A 555 20.99 4.50 41.55
CA ASP A 555 19.70 4.97 42.06
C ASP A 555 18.82 3.77 42.49
N VAL A 556 19.03 3.34 43.74
CA VAL A 556 18.34 2.18 44.34
C VAL A 556 16.92 2.53 44.79
N GLU A 557 16.68 3.76 45.27
CA GLU A 557 15.42 4.16 45.94
C GLU A 557 14.17 4.09 45.04
N ASN A 558 14.26 4.45 43.75
CA ASN A 558 13.11 4.38 42.83
C ASN A 558 12.75 2.94 42.42
N ASN A 559 13.62 1.96 42.67
CA ASN A 559 13.40 0.55 42.30
C ASN A 559 12.80 -0.27 43.46
N GLU A 560 12.81 0.25 44.70
CA GLU A 560 12.32 -0.47 45.88
C GLU A 560 10.81 -0.69 45.82
N SER A 561 10.04 0.36 45.51
CA SER A 561 8.57 0.28 45.39
C SER A 561 8.10 -0.68 44.29
N PHE A 562 8.84 -0.76 43.18
CA PHE A 562 8.56 -1.70 42.10
C PHE A 562 8.80 -3.15 42.53
N PHE A 563 9.90 -3.39 43.24
CA PHE A 563 10.23 -4.70 43.78
C PHE A 563 9.18 -5.16 44.80
N ASP A 564 8.80 -4.30 45.74
CA ASP A 564 7.77 -4.59 46.74
C ASP A 564 6.42 -4.90 46.10
N SER A 565 6.07 -4.18 45.02
CA SER A 565 4.84 -4.42 44.26
C SER A 565 4.82 -5.78 43.54
N ILE A 566 5.99 -6.25 43.07
CA ILE A 566 6.14 -7.59 42.50
C ILE A 566 6.06 -8.65 43.60
N MET A 567 6.76 -8.45 44.73
CA MET A 567 6.74 -9.41 45.84
C MET A 567 5.35 -9.53 46.48
N ALA A 568 4.59 -8.43 46.54
CA ALA A 568 3.18 -8.46 46.91
C ALA A 568 2.36 -9.33 45.95
N LEU A 569 2.58 -9.24 44.64
CA LEU A 569 1.89 -10.09 43.65
C LEU A 569 2.25 -11.58 43.82
N TYR A 570 3.50 -11.91 44.13
CA TYR A 570 3.92 -13.28 44.45
C TYR A 570 3.22 -13.83 45.70
N ARG A 571 3.00 -12.99 46.72
CA ARG A 571 2.26 -13.35 47.93
C ARG A 571 0.77 -13.54 47.64
N ASP A 572 0.15 -12.59 46.94
CA ASP A 572 -1.28 -12.58 46.63
C ASP A 572 -1.71 -13.75 45.74
N CYS A 573 -0.80 -14.29 44.94
CA CYS A 573 -1.07 -15.43 44.06
C CYS A 573 -0.66 -16.79 44.66
N GLU A 574 -0.17 -16.87 45.91
CA GLU A 574 0.30 -18.12 46.56
C GLU A 574 1.41 -18.90 45.80
N ILE A 575 2.09 -18.29 44.82
CA ILE A 575 2.96 -19.00 43.85
C ILE A 575 4.43 -19.12 44.31
N LEU A 576 4.67 -19.48 45.56
CA LEU A 576 6.01 -19.84 46.00
C LEU A 576 6.09 -21.32 46.32
N ASP A 577 6.02 -22.15 45.29
CA ASP A 577 6.55 -23.51 45.42
C ASP A 577 8.10 -23.47 45.55
N ALA A 578 8.64 -24.41 46.32
CA ALA A 578 10.07 -24.45 46.65
C ALA A 578 10.96 -24.60 45.40
N SER A 579 10.41 -25.07 44.27
CA SER A 579 11.18 -25.31 43.04
C SER A 579 11.49 -24.01 42.30
N SER A 580 10.49 -23.12 42.19
CA SER A 580 10.61 -21.79 41.59
C SER A 580 11.51 -20.88 42.44
N PHE A 581 11.44 -21.01 43.76
CA PHE A 581 12.34 -20.35 44.70
C PHE A 581 13.78 -20.86 44.58
N ASN A 582 13.99 -22.17 44.44
CA ASN A 582 15.32 -22.75 44.28
C ASN A 582 16.00 -22.36 42.95
N GLU A 583 15.23 -22.10 41.89
CA GLU A 583 15.78 -21.59 40.63
C GLU A 583 16.20 -20.11 40.75
N TYR A 584 15.43 -19.30 41.49
CA TYR A 584 15.85 -17.95 41.92
C TYR A 584 17.17 -18.01 42.69
N MET A 585 17.42 -19.08 43.47
CA MET A 585 18.60 -19.27 44.30
C MET A 585 19.86 -19.78 43.56
N LYS A 586 19.92 -19.84 42.22
CA LYS A 586 21.12 -20.34 41.47
C LYS A 586 22.16 -19.35 40.86
N GLY A 587 21.89 -18.05 40.72
CA GLY A 587 22.86 -16.97 40.36
C GLY A 587 23.49 -16.13 41.51
N ASN A 588 23.98 -14.92 41.24
CA ASN A 588 24.92 -14.17 42.11
C ASN A 588 24.41 -13.84 43.54
N SER A 589 25.25 -14.09 44.57
CA SER A 589 24.86 -14.30 45.98
C SER A 589 24.60 -13.06 46.84
N GLU A 590 25.24 -11.92 46.58
CA GLU A 590 25.15 -10.75 47.48
C GLU A 590 23.81 -10.00 47.42
N VAL A 591 23.23 -9.83 46.22
CA VAL A 591 21.93 -9.15 46.06
C VAL A 591 20.77 -9.99 46.59
N ARG A 592 20.95 -11.31 46.66
CA ARG A 592 19.93 -12.23 47.16
C ARG A 592 19.76 -12.16 48.65
N LEU A 593 20.84 -11.94 49.39
CA LEU A 593 20.78 -11.71 50.83
C LEU A 593 19.99 -10.45 51.16
N LEU A 594 20.17 -9.39 50.37
CA LEU A 594 19.43 -8.14 50.53
C LEU A 594 17.95 -8.27 50.15
N HIS A 595 17.65 -9.02 49.09
CA HIS A 595 16.27 -9.32 48.67
C HIS A 595 15.56 -10.30 49.63
N LEU A 596 16.27 -11.30 50.16
CA LEU A 596 15.75 -12.24 51.16
C LEU A 596 15.50 -11.53 52.48
N GLN A 597 16.43 -10.69 52.95
CA GLN A 597 16.20 -9.85 54.11
C GLN A 597 14.91 -9.06 53.92
N ARG A 598 14.78 -8.28 52.84
CA ARG A 598 13.59 -7.45 52.60
C ARG A 598 12.29 -8.25 52.46
N PHE A 599 12.32 -9.42 51.83
CA PHE A 599 11.14 -10.31 51.74
C PHE A 599 10.72 -10.89 53.10
N PHE A 600 11.67 -11.15 53.99
CA PHE A 600 11.36 -11.62 55.35
C PHE A 600 11.05 -10.46 56.33
N THR A 601 11.46 -9.23 56.04
CA THR A 601 11.13 -8.06 56.88
C THR A 601 9.76 -7.44 56.56
N ALA A 602 9.27 -7.57 55.33
CA ALA A 602 7.98 -7.05 54.87
C ALA A 602 6.91 -8.15 54.81
#